data_AF-A0AA37S8L3-F1
#
_entry.id   AF-A0AA37S8L3-F1
#
_cell.length_a   1.000
_cell.length_b   1.000
_cell.length_c   1.000
_cell.angle_alpha   90.00
_cell.angle_beta   90.00
_cell.angle_gamma   90.00
#
_symmetry.space_group_name_H-M   'P 1'
#
loop_
_entity.id
_entity.type
_entity.pdbx_description
1 polymer ?
#
loop_
_entity_poly.entity_id
_entity_poly.type
_entity_poly.pdbx_seq_one_letter_code
_entity_poly.pdbx_strand_id
1 'polypeptide(L)'
;MHSVLGISLFILIMWRISWGFVGSETSRFRQFVKSPKAVVIYLKGEGSPHARHSIGHNPAGGWMVVLMITVLLLQCCLGLLISGVIDLALLPELLISDTTLSWFEDAHFFLAYLLIGLVLVHLIAIAFYKLDKKPLVWAMIVGYQKANILFKKGNARREVVIASNTRALLMLVVSLFVTMAIIAPSIM
;
A
#
# COMPACT_ATOMS: atom_id res chain seq x y z
N MET A 1 -23.20 -7.21 -2.24
CA MET A 1 -22.24 -6.64 -3.22
C MET A 1 -21.02 -6.00 -2.57
N HIS A 2 -21.17 -5.23 -1.48
CA HIS A 2 -20.04 -4.64 -0.74
C HIS A 2 -19.00 -5.68 -0.29
N SER A 3 -19.44 -6.79 0.32
CA SER A 3 -18.57 -7.84 0.86
C SER A 3 -17.70 -8.52 -0.22
N VAL A 4 -18.25 -8.74 -1.43
CA VAL A 4 -17.52 -9.32 -2.56
C VAL A 4 -16.38 -8.41 -3.04
N LEU A 5 -16.63 -7.09 -3.08
CA LEU A 5 -15.60 -6.10 -3.39
C LEU A 5 -14.54 -6.03 -2.29
N GLY A 6 -14.94 -6.16 -1.03
CA GLY A 6 -14.02 -6.25 0.11
C GLY A 6 -13.07 -7.44 0.03
N ILE A 7 -13.58 -8.64 -0.30
CA ILE A 7 -12.76 -9.84 -0.53
C ILE A 7 -11.78 -9.61 -1.70
N SER A 8 -12.27 -9.04 -2.80
CA SER A 8 -11.44 -8.73 -3.98
C SER A 8 -10.30 -7.77 -3.63
N LEU A 9 -10.59 -6.71 -2.86
CA LEU A 9 -9.61 -5.76 -2.36
C LEU A 9 -8.61 -6.41 -1.40
N PHE A 10 -9.06 -7.31 -0.54
CA PHE A 10 -8.19 -8.04 0.39
C PHE A 10 -7.19 -8.93 -0.36
N ILE A 11 -7.61 -9.62 -1.42
CA ILE A 11 -6.70 -10.41 -2.25
C ILE A 11 -5.63 -9.50 -2.89
N LEU A 12 -6.04 -8.34 -3.41
CA LEU A 12 -5.13 -7.36 -4.02
C LEU A 12 -4.15 -6.76 -3.01
N ILE A 13 -4.58 -6.48 -1.77
CA ILE A 13 -3.69 -5.94 -0.74
C ILE A 13 -2.68 -6.99 -0.28
N MET A 14 -3.08 -8.25 -0.12
CA MET A 14 -2.17 -9.36 0.21
C MET A 14 -1.11 -9.56 -0.88
N TRP A 15 -1.54 -9.54 -2.13
CA TRP A 15 -0.62 -9.58 -3.27
C TRP A 15 0.35 -8.40 -3.24
N ARG A 16 -0.14 -7.18 -3.01
CA ARG A 16 0.69 -5.97 -2.97
C ARG A 16 1.71 -6.01 -1.85
N ILE A 17 1.33 -6.46 -0.66
CA ILE A 17 2.23 -6.61 0.48
C ILE A 17 3.33 -7.62 0.14
N SER A 18 2.97 -8.78 -0.38
CA SER A 18 3.90 -9.83 -0.80
C SER A 18 4.88 -9.34 -1.87
N TRP A 19 4.37 -8.63 -2.88
CA TRP A 19 5.17 -8.03 -3.95
C TRP A 19 6.09 -6.91 -3.43
N GLY A 20 5.69 -6.19 -2.37
CA GLY A 20 6.51 -5.18 -1.72
C GLY A 20 7.73 -5.72 -0.97
N PHE A 21 7.80 -7.03 -0.70
CA PHE A 21 8.99 -7.68 -0.13
C PHE A 21 9.83 -8.39 -1.20
N VAL A 22 9.20 -9.13 -2.11
CA VAL A 22 9.92 -10.03 -3.05
C VAL A 22 10.12 -9.42 -4.44
N GLY A 23 9.28 -8.46 -4.83
CA GLY A 23 9.17 -7.90 -6.19
C GLY A 23 10.39 -7.09 -6.67
N SER A 24 10.18 -6.32 -7.76
CA SER A 24 11.24 -5.50 -8.38
C SER A 24 11.85 -4.51 -7.40
N GLU A 25 13.10 -4.09 -7.63
CA GLU A 25 13.75 -3.11 -6.73
C GLU A 25 12.89 -1.86 -6.51
N THR A 26 12.22 -1.38 -7.56
CA THR A 26 11.27 -0.25 -7.57
C THR A 26 10.01 -0.44 -6.74
N SER A 27 9.61 -1.70 -6.54
CA SER A 27 8.40 -2.05 -5.79
C SER A 27 8.69 -2.33 -4.31
N ARG A 28 9.96 -2.54 -3.94
CA ARG A 28 10.34 -2.96 -2.59
C ARG A 28 10.20 -1.82 -1.59
N PHE A 29 9.54 -2.09 -0.45
CA PHE A 29 9.40 -1.12 0.65
C PHE A 29 10.76 -0.53 1.06
N ARG A 30 11.82 -1.36 1.10
CA ARG A 30 13.18 -0.94 1.45
C ARG A 30 13.77 0.14 0.53
N GLN A 31 13.31 0.25 -0.72
CA GLN A 31 13.86 1.22 -1.66
C GLN A 31 13.28 2.63 -1.45
N PHE A 32 11.98 2.71 -1.14
CA PHE A 32 11.27 3.98 -1.01
C PHE A 32 10.94 4.41 0.42
N VAL A 33 10.85 3.47 1.38
CA VAL A 33 10.62 3.80 2.80
C VAL A 33 11.96 4.23 3.41
N LYS A 34 12.10 5.55 3.63
CA LYS A 34 13.24 6.14 4.35
C LYS A 34 12.95 6.18 5.85
N SER A 35 14.01 6.33 6.67
CA SER A 35 13.86 6.35 8.13
C SER A 35 12.88 7.46 8.58
N PRO A 36 12.09 7.24 9.65
CA PRO A 36 11.12 8.24 10.14
C PRO A 36 11.78 9.59 10.43
N LYS A 37 13.02 9.58 10.96
CA LYS A 37 13.82 10.79 11.20
C LYS A 37 14.09 11.59 9.92
N ALA A 38 14.37 10.91 8.80
CA ALA A 38 14.59 11.57 7.52
C ALA A 38 13.32 12.23 6.96
N VAL A 39 12.14 11.70 7.29
CA VAL A 39 10.85 12.30 6.91
C VAL A 39 10.58 13.57 7.70
N VAL A 40 10.80 13.54 9.02
CA VAL A 40 10.60 14.72 9.87
C VAL A 40 11.54 15.86 9.46
N ILE A 41 12.81 15.55 9.17
CA ILE A 41 13.79 16.53 8.67
C ILE A 41 13.38 17.07 7.29
N TYR A 42 12.82 16.22 6.42
CA TYR A 42 12.29 16.64 5.12
C TYR A 42 11.08 17.58 5.27
N LEU A 43 10.12 17.24 6.13
CA LEU A 43 8.92 18.04 6.38
C LEU A 43 9.24 19.40 7.02
N LYS A 44 10.29 19.47 7.85
CA LYS A 44 10.78 20.73 8.44
C LYS A 44 11.58 21.61 7.46
N GLY A 45 11.88 21.12 6.25
CA GLY A 45 12.69 21.86 5.27
C GLY A 45 14.19 21.92 5.62
N GLU A 46 14.61 21.29 6.71
CA GLU A 46 15.99 21.28 7.23
C GLU A 46 16.91 20.26 6.51
N GLY A 47 16.41 19.61 5.46
CA GLY A 47 17.13 18.58 4.70
C GLY A 47 18.07 19.11 3.61
N SER A 48 19.26 18.52 3.53
CA SER A 48 20.25 18.70 2.45
C SER A 48 19.61 18.58 1.05
N PRO A 49 19.99 19.40 0.05
CA PRO A 49 19.49 19.32 -1.33
C PRO A 49 19.63 17.93 -1.96
N HIS A 50 20.60 17.12 -1.51
CA HIS A 50 20.79 15.73 -1.93
C HIS A 50 19.69 14.78 -1.43
N ALA A 51 19.08 15.04 -0.27
CA ALA A 51 17.94 14.27 0.23
C ALA A 51 16.64 14.55 -0.56
N ARG A 52 16.59 15.66 -1.31
CA ARG A 52 15.44 16.04 -2.18
C ARG A 52 15.46 15.32 -3.53
N HIS A 53 16.57 14.71 -3.91
CA HIS A 53 16.77 14.06 -5.23
C HIS A 53 16.91 12.53 -5.12
N SER A 54 16.08 11.89 -4.30
CA SER A 54 15.87 10.45 -4.40
C SER A 54 15.03 10.16 -5.65
N ILE A 55 15.60 9.43 -6.62
CA ILE A 55 14.88 8.92 -7.79
C ILE A 55 13.69 8.08 -7.29
N GLY A 56 12.47 8.38 -7.76
CA GLY A 56 11.25 7.64 -7.42
C GLY A 56 10.34 8.36 -6.42
N HIS A 57 10.72 8.46 -5.14
CA HIS A 57 9.83 8.97 -4.08
C HIS A 57 10.47 9.97 -3.12
N ASN A 58 9.71 11.02 -2.82
CA ASN A 58 9.89 11.84 -1.61
C ASN A 58 9.70 10.93 -0.37
N PRO A 59 10.56 11.01 0.67
CA PRO A 59 10.35 10.37 1.96
C PRO A 59 8.90 10.41 2.47
N ALA A 60 8.20 11.55 2.33
CA ALA A 60 6.81 11.67 2.75
C ALA A 60 5.85 10.79 1.91
N GLY A 61 6.08 10.68 0.59
CA GLY A 61 5.26 9.86 -0.29
C GLY A 61 5.41 8.36 -0.01
N GLY A 62 6.62 7.92 0.38
CA GLY A 62 6.85 6.52 0.78
C GLY A 62 6.07 6.12 2.03
N TRP A 63 6.03 7.00 3.03
CA TRP A 63 5.24 6.77 4.25
C TRP A 63 3.73 6.83 4.00
N MET A 64 3.28 7.68 3.08
CA MET A 64 1.87 7.72 2.68
C MET A 64 1.40 6.39 2.09
N VAL A 65 2.21 5.74 1.26
CA VAL A 65 1.90 4.41 0.71
C VAL A 65 1.78 3.36 1.81
N VAL A 66 2.72 3.34 2.77
CA VAL A 66 2.66 2.40 3.90
C VAL A 66 1.39 2.64 4.71
N LEU A 67 1.10 3.89 5.04
CA LEU A 67 -0.06 4.27 5.83
C LEU A 67 -1.38 3.86 5.14
N MET A 68 -1.52 4.13 3.83
CA MET A 68 -2.69 3.68 3.06
C MET A 68 -2.82 2.16 3.01
N ILE A 69 -1.72 1.42 2.80
CA ILE A 69 -1.76 -0.04 2.79
C ILE A 69 -2.21 -0.58 4.16
N THR A 70 -1.68 -0.02 5.25
CA THR A 70 -2.03 -0.44 6.61
C THR A 70 -3.50 -0.14 6.92
N VAL A 71 -3.98 1.07 6.64
CA VAL A 71 -5.39 1.44 6.90
C VAL A 71 -6.33 0.60 6.04
N LEU A 72 -6.02 0.42 4.75
CA LEU A 72 -6.85 -0.40 3.85
C LEU A 72 -6.86 -1.88 4.25
N LEU A 73 -5.72 -2.41 4.73
CA LEU A 73 -5.65 -3.77 5.27
C LEU A 73 -6.55 -3.92 6.49
N LEU A 74 -6.46 -3.01 7.46
CA LEU A 74 -7.31 -3.02 8.65
C LEU A 74 -8.79 -2.90 8.28
N GLN A 75 -9.14 -2.02 7.35
CA GLN A 75 -10.49 -1.87 6.82
C GLN A 75 -11.04 -3.19 6.28
N CYS A 76 -10.25 -3.89 5.45
CA CYS A 76 -10.65 -5.16 4.85
C CYS A 76 -10.77 -6.25 5.91
N CYS A 77 -9.82 -6.36 6.86
CA CYS A 77 -9.89 -7.32 7.95
C CYS A 77 -11.17 -7.14 8.77
N LEU A 78 -11.45 -5.92 9.23
CA LEU A 78 -12.67 -5.64 9.99
C LEU A 78 -13.93 -5.91 9.18
N GLY A 79 -13.95 -5.53 7.90
CA GLY A 79 -15.09 -5.80 7.02
C GLY A 79 -15.36 -7.29 6.83
N LEU A 80 -14.30 -8.11 6.70
CA LEU A 80 -14.42 -9.55 6.60
C LEU A 80 -14.92 -10.18 7.91
N LEU A 81 -14.44 -9.69 9.06
CA LEU A 81 -14.88 -10.12 10.39
C LEU A 81 -16.37 -9.84 10.63
N ILE A 82 -16.81 -8.59 10.39
CA ILE A 82 -18.21 -8.19 10.58
C ILE A 82 -19.14 -8.89 9.58
N SER A 83 -18.66 -9.16 8.36
CA SER A 83 -19.46 -9.84 7.34
C SER A 83 -19.77 -11.31 7.64
N GLY A 84 -19.12 -11.90 8.66
CA GLY A 84 -19.25 -13.33 8.98
C GLY A 84 -18.62 -14.26 7.94
N VAL A 85 -17.91 -13.72 6.94
CA VAL A 85 -17.28 -14.48 5.86
C VAL A 85 -16.01 -15.19 6.33
N ILE A 86 -15.36 -14.72 7.39
CA ILE A 86 -14.27 -15.47 8.02
C ILE A 86 -14.90 -16.27 9.15
N ASP A 87 -14.84 -17.60 9.05
CA ASP A 87 -15.25 -18.46 10.14
C ASP A 87 -14.20 -18.39 11.24
N LEU A 88 -14.57 -17.69 12.31
CA LEU A 88 -13.75 -17.44 13.47
C LEU A 88 -13.93 -18.54 14.52
N ALA A 89 -14.19 -19.79 14.08
CA ALA A 89 -14.29 -20.97 14.94
C ALA A 89 -13.06 -21.19 15.86
N LEU A 90 -11.94 -20.51 15.61
CA LEU A 90 -10.73 -20.48 16.46
C LEU A 90 -10.62 -19.29 17.40
N LEU A 91 -11.53 -18.30 17.33
CA LEU A 91 -11.48 -17.10 18.16
C LEU A 91 -12.25 -17.33 19.46
N PRO A 92 -11.74 -16.84 20.60
CA PRO A 92 -12.44 -16.97 21.88
C PRO A 92 -13.87 -16.44 21.78
N GLU A 93 -14.83 -17.10 22.43
CA GLU A 93 -16.23 -16.66 22.52
C GLU A 93 -16.38 -15.17 22.92
N LEU A 94 -15.39 -14.63 23.64
CA LEU A 94 -15.30 -13.22 24.03
C LEU A 94 -15.28 -12.24 22.84
N LEU A 95 -14.80 -12.66 21.66
CA LEU A 95 -14.78 -11.86 20.43
C LEU A 95 -16.08 -11.94 19.62
N ILE A 96 -17.01 -12.83 20.01
CA ILE A 96 -18.33 -13.03 19.39
C ILE A 96 -19.42 -12.28 20.18
N SER A 97 -19.07 -11.59 21.28
CA SER A 97 -20.00 -10.75 22.01
C SER A 97 -20.58 -9.64 21.12
N ASP A 98 -21.87 -9.33 21.28
CA ASP A 98 -22.53 -8.19 20.62
C ASP A 98 -21.77 -6.88 20.87
N THR A 99 -21.14 -6.76 22.06
CA THR A 99 -20.32 -5.61 22.39
C THR A 99 -19.09 -5.52 21.50
N THR A 100 -18.34 -6.60 21.30
CA THR A 100 -17.11 -6.58 20.47
C THR A 100 -17.42 -6.35 19.00
N LEU A 101 -18.54 -6.89 18.51
CA LEU A 101 -19.00 -6.65 17.14
C LEU A 101 -19.30 -5.16 16.91
N SER A 102 -19.99 -4.50 17.85
CA SER A 102 -20.27 -3.06 17.75
C SER A 102 -18.99 -2.20 17.69
N TRP A 103 -17.96 -2.55 18.48
CA TRP A 103 -16.66 -1.88 18.41
C TRP A 103 -15.97 -2.06 17.05
N PHE A 104 -16.11 -3.25 16.43
CA PHE A 104 -15.56 -3.50 15.09
C PHE A 104 -16.29 -2.73 14.02
N GLU A 105 -17.62 -2.62 14.11
CA GLU A 105 -18.43 -1.79 13.21
C GLU A 105 -18.01 -0.32 13.30
N ASP A 106 -17.92 0.24 14.50
CA ASP A 106 -17.47 1.62 14.72
C ASP A 106 -16.05 1.85 14.18
N ALA A 107 -15.14 0.91 14.44
CA ALA A 107 -13.78 0.97 13.91
C ALA A 107 -13.75 0.89 12.38
N HIS A 108 -14.60 0.06 11.76
CA HIS A 108 -14.74 -0.06 10.31
C HIS A 108 -15.25 1.25 9.69
N PHE A 109 -16.23 1.91 10.30
CA PHE A 109 -16.70 3.22 9.84
C PHE A 109 -15.63 4.29 10.01
N PHE A 110 -14.97 4.34 11.16
CA PHE A 110 -13.88 5.30 11.43
C PHE A 110 -12.74 5.15 10.42
N LEU A 111 -12.27 3.93 10.18
CA LEU A 111 -11.20 3.65 9.22
C LEU A 111 -11.63 3.98 7.78
N ALA A 112 -12.90 3.82 7.41
CA ALA A 112 -13.41 4.25 6.11
C ALA A 112 -13.28 5.76 5.92
N TYR A 113 -13.72 6.56 6.91
CA TYR A 113 -13.58 8.01 6.87
C TYR A 113 -12.12 8.46 6.89
N LEU A 114 -11.28 7.79 7.68
CA LEU A 114 -9.84 8.05 7.69
C LEU A 114 -9.23 7.78 6.31
N LEU A 115 -9.58 6.67 5.67
CA LEU A 115 -9.09 6.31 4.33
C LEU A 115 -9.48 7.38 3.29
N ILE A 116 -10.71 7.88 3.33
CA ILE A 116 -11.16 8.98 2.47
C ILE A 116 -10.28 10.22 2.69
N GLY A 117 -10.05 10.61 3.95
CA GLY A 117 -9.18 11.74 4.28
C GLY A 117 -7.75 11.58 3.75
N LEU A 118 -7.18 10.38 3.90
CA LEU A 118 -5.84 10.05 3.40
C LEU A 118 -5.76 10.09 1.88
N VAL A 119 -6.78 9.60 1.18
CA VAL A 119 -6.89 9.68 -0.28
C VAL A 119 -6.94 11.14 -0.72
N LEU A 120 -7.73 11.99 -0.05
CA LEU A 120 -7.79 13.42 -0.37
C LEU A 120 -6.43 14.10 -0.19
N VAL A 121 -5.74 13.85 0.93
CA VAL A 121 -4.38 14.37 1.17
C VAL A 121 -3.42 13.90 0.09
N HIS A 122 -3.51 12.63 -0.32
CA HIS A 122 -2.69 12.07 -1.39
C HIS A 122 -2.96 12.74 -2.75
N LEU A 123 -4.22 12.96 -3.10
CA LEU A 123 -4.61 13.64 -4.34
C LEU A 123 -4.13 15.10 -4.35
N ILE A 124 -4.26 15.82 -3.24
CA ILE A 124 -3.73 17.17 -3.07
C ILE A 124 -2.21 17.16 -3.29
N ALA A 125 -1.49 16.23 -2.66
CA ALA A 125 -0.04 16.10 -2.85
C ALA A 125 0.34 15.84 -4.32
N ILE A 126 -0.38 14.96 -5.02
CA ILE A 126 -0.16 14.72 -6.45
C ILE A 126 -0.41 15.99 -7.28
N ALA A 127 -1.47 16.74 -6.96
CA ALA A 127 -1.78 17.99 -7.65
C ALA A 127 -0.66 19.03 -7.47
N PHE A 128 -0.14 19.19 -6.25
CA PHE A 128 1.04 20.03 -5.99
C PHE A 128 2.27 19.58 -6.80
N TYR A 129 2.57 18.28 -6.84
CA TYR A 129 3.69 17.77 -7.66
C TYR A 129 3.49 17.94 -9.17
N LYS A 130 2.25 17.97 -9.64
CA LYS A 130 1.91 18.24 -11.05
C LYS A 130 2.17 19.70 -11.41
N LEU A 131 1.95 20.64 -10.47
CA LEU A 131 2.28 22.06 -10.65
C LEU A 131 3.79 22.28 -10.78
N ASP A 132 4.60 21.45 -10.11
CA ASP A 132 6.07 21.42 -10.23
C ASP A 132 6.61 20.75 -11.52
N LYS A 133 5.75 20.52 -12.53
CA LYS A 133 6.10 19.94 -13.86
C LYS A 133 6.79 18.57 -13.82
N LYS A 134 6.60 17.78 -12.76
CA LYS A 134 7.06 16.37 -12.72
C LYS A 134 5.93 15.44 -13.19
N PRO A 135 6.05 14.72 -14.32
CA PRO A 135 4.97 13.86 -14.82
C PRO A 135 4.88 12.54 -14.02
N LEU A 136 4.44 12.61 -12.77
CA LEU A 136 4.28 11.45 -11.88
C LEU A 136 3.12 10.54 -12.34
N VAL A 137 1.98 11.13 -12.70
CA VAL A 137 0.79 10.37 -13.13
C VAL A 137 1.09 9.55 -14.38
N TRP A 138 1.84 10.13 -15.33
CA TRP A 138 2.22 9.43 -16.55
C TRP A 138 3.19 8.28 -16.29
N ALA A 139 4.12 8.45 -15.34
CA ALA A 139 5.02 7.37 -14.92
C ALA A 139 4.28 6.22 -14.24
N MET A 140 3.15 6.48 -13.56
CA MET A 140 2.30 5.44 -12.98
C MET A 140 1.53 4.63 -14.04
N ILE A 141 1.08 5.28 -15.12
CA ILE A 141 0.33 4.62 -16.21
C ILE A 141 1.27 3.83 -17.11
N VAL A 142 2.39 4.43 -17.52
CA VAL A 142 3.32 3.83 -18.48
C VAL A 142 4.33 2.91 -17.80
N GLY A 143 4.48 3.00 -16.47
CA GLY A 143 5.53 2.29 -15.73
C GLY A 143 6.95 2.78 -16.04
N TYR A 144 7.08 3.86 -16.82
CA TYR A 144 8.35 4.41 -17.28
C TYR A 144 8.46 5.89 -16.89
N GLN A 145 9.55 6.23 -16.19
CA GLN A 145 9.91 7.61 -15.91
C GLN A 145 11.14 7.98 -16.75
N LYS A 146 11.00 8.95 -17.68
CA LYS A 146 12.17 9.50 -18.40
C LYS A 146 13.12 10.11 -17.38
N ALA A 147 14.30 9.51 -17.25
CA ALA A 147 15.44 10.06 -16.54
C ALA A 147 15.98 11.28 -17.31
N ASN A 148 15.25 12.40 -17.29
CA ASN A 148 15.69 13.60 -17.99
C ASN A 148 16.82 14.29 -17.21
N ILE A 149 18.06 14.03 -17.66
CA ILE A 149 19.16 15.01 -17.80
C ILE A 149 19.54 15.81 -16.53
N LEU A 150 19.79 15.14 -15.39
CA LEU A 150 20.65 15.70 -14.33
C LEU A 150 21.71 14.71 -13.81
N PHE A 151 21.91 13.57 -14.48
CA PHE A 151 23.08 12.72 -14.25
C PHE A 151 24.32 13.31 -14.93
N LYS A 152 24.70 14.54 -14.58
CA LYS A 152 26.07 14.97 -14.80
C LYS A 152 26.89 14.57 -13.57
N LYS A 153 27.80 13.63 -13.82
CA LYS A 153 28.98 13.24 -13.01
C LYS A 153 28.80 12.02 -12.10
N GLY A 154 29.30 10.88 -12.60
CA GLY A 154 30.00 9.90 -11.77
C GLY A 154 29.25 8.59 -11.48
N ASN A 155 29.69 7.55 -12.18
CA ASN A 155 29.61 6.12 -11.85
C ASN A 155 28.29 5.34 -12.01
N ALA A 156 28.40 4.35 -12.91
CA ALA A 156 27.62 3.13 -13.08
C ALA A 156 26.12 3.28 -13.36
N ARG A 157 25.71 2.94 -14.59
CA ARG A 157 24.34 2.50 -14.86
C ARG A 157 24.06 1.31 -13.95
N ARG A 158 23.37 1.50 -12.83
CA ARG A 158 22.74 0.39 -12.12
C ARG A 158 21.57 -0.07 -12.98
N GLU A 159 21.70 -1.24 -13.59
CA GLU A 159 20.55 -1.93 -14.18
C GLU A 159 19.57 -2.24 -13.05
N VAL A 160 18.39 -1.61 -13.13
CA VAL A 160 17.33 -1.84 -12.16
C VAL A 160 16.82 -3.26 -12.37
N VAL A 161 16.93 -4.11 -11.36
CA VAL A 161 16.47 -5.50 -11.46
C VAL A 161 14.93 -5.51 -11.45
N ILE A 162 14.35 -5.66 -12.64
CA ILE A 162 12.91 -5.84 -12.82
C ILE A 162 12.59 -7.31 -12.58
N ALA A 163 11.75 -7.59 -11.59
CA ALA A 163 11.24 -8.94 -11.37
C ALA A 163 10.26 -9.32 -12.50
N SER A 164 10.36 -10.55 -13.00
CA SER A 164 9.51 -11.05 -14.10
C SER A 164 8.02 -11.01 -13.74
N ASN A 165 7.18 -10.61 -14.71
CA ASN A 165 5.72 -10.57 -14.60
C ASN A 165 5.11 -11.93 -14.23
N THR A 166 5.77 -13.04 -14.57
CA THR A 166 5.35 -14.40 -14.21
C THR A 166 5.35 -14.62 -12.70
N ARG A 167 6.32 -14.03 -11.99
CA ARG A 167 6.39 -14.09 -10.51
C ARG A 167 5.27 -13.27 -9.88
N ALA A 168 4.92 -12.14 -10.49
CA ALA A 168 3.82 -11.30 -10.02
C ALA A 168 2.47 -12.05 -10.15
N LEU A 169 2.25 -12.71 -11.28
CA LEU A 169 1.05 -13.50 -11.53
C LEU A 169 0.95 -14.70 -10.58
N LEU A 170 2.05 -15.44 -10.38
CA LEU A 170 2.10 -16.55 -9.43
C LEU A 170 1.75 -16.10 -8.01
N MET A 171 2.27 -14.96 -7.56
CA MET A 171 1.93 -14.43 -6.23
C MET A 171 0.47 -14.01 -6.12
N LEU A 172 -0.13 -13.51 -7.20
CA LEU A 172 -1.55 -13.15 -7.20
C LEU A 172 -2.41 -14.41 -7.04
N VAL A 173 -2.08 -15.46 -7.80
CA VAL A 173 -2.73 -16.77 -7.71
C VAL A 173 -2.57 -17.35 -6.31
N VAL A 174 -1.37 -17.31 -5.73
CA VAL A 174 -1.13 -17.76 -4.35
C VAL A 174 -1.96 -16.95 -3.34
N SER A 175 -2.00 -15.63 -3.47
CA SER A 175 -2.78 -14.76 -2.56
C SER A 175 -4.28 -15.04 -2.64
N LEU A 176 -4.77 -15.33 -3.85
CA LEU A 176 -6.14 -15.79 -4.09
C LEU A 176 -6.39 -17.12 -3.38
N PHE A 177 -5.53 -18.13 -3.58
CA PHE A 177 -5.68 -19.43 -2.93
C PHE A 177 -5.62 -19.35 -1.40
N VAL A 178 -4.72 -18.55 -0.83
CA VAL A 178 -4.63 -18.34 0.62
C VAL A 178 -5.90 -17.69 1.15
N THR A 179 -6.41 -16.66 0.47
CA THR A 179 -7.66 -15.99 0.88
C THR A 179 -8.85 -16.94 0.78
N MET A 180 -8.92 -17.73 -0.29
CA MET A 180 -9.96 -18.75 -0.46
C MET A 180 -9.83 -19.86 0.58
N ALA A 181 -8.63 -20.25 1.00
CA ALA A 181 -8.45 -21.24 2.06
C ALA A 181 -8.92 -20.71 3.44
N ILE A 182 -8.80 -19.41 3.69
CA ILE A 182 -9.29 -18.77 4.91
C ILE A 182 -10.82 -18.66 4.91
N ILE A 183 -11.43 -18.42 3.75
CA ILE A 183 -12.87 -18.20 3.61
C ILE A 183 -13.64 -19.51 3.34
N ALA A 184 -13.06 -20.49 2.65
CA ALA A 184 -13.74 -21.72 2.26
C ALA A 184 -14.44 -22.48 3.43
N PRO A 185 -13.88 -22.53 4.65
CA PRO A 185 -14.54 -23.16 5.78
C PRO A 185 -15.88 -22.50 6.16
N SER A 186 -16.09 -21.21 5.87
CA SER A 186 -17.33 -20.50 6.22
C SER A 186 -18.46 -20.67 5.20
N ILE A 187 -18.14 -21.20 4.01
CA ILE A 187 -19.09 -21.36 2.89
C ILE A 187 -19.66 -22.79 2.86
N MET A 188 -18.97 -23.75 3.48
CA MET A 188 -19.36 -25.17 3.55
C MET A 188 -20.26 -25.45 4.75
#